data_AF-A0A840CJ34-F1
#
_entry.id   AF-A0A840CJ34-F1
#
_cell.length_a   1.000
_cell.length_b   1.000
_cell.length_c   1.000
_cell.angle_alpha   90.00
_cell.angle_beta   90.00
_cell.angle_gamma   90.00
#
_symmetry.space_group_name_H-M   'P 1'
#
loop_
_entity.id
_entity.type
_entity.pdbx_description
1 polymer ?
#
loop_
_entity_poly.entity_id
_entity_poly.type
_entity_poly.pdbx_seq_one_letter_code
_entity_poly.pdbx_strand_id
1 'polypeptide(L)'
;MREAEDRLTELEGRLISHRRLLAHLLTGMDPAVRAGHLRWISEREIVHDGQEDPGAVPTGTEALPLSIADEFREIAALVRLRSSDNG
;
A
#
# COMPACT_ATOMS: atom_id res chain seq x y z
N MET A 1 -2.67 26.98 6.01
CA MET A 1 -2.39 25.76 6.82
C MET A 1 -3.61 24.86 6.85
N ARG A 2 -4.77 25.31 7.39
CA ARG A 2 -6.03 24.53 7.41
C ARG A 2 -6.47 23.94 6.06
N GLU A 3 -6.40 24.72 4.97
CA GLU A 3 -6.80 24.22 3.64
C GLU A 3 -5.91 23.08 3.12
N ALA A 4 -4.61 23.10 3.43
CA ALA A 4 -3.69 22.03 3.05
C ALA A 4 -3.94 20.76 3.89
N GLU A 5 -4.22 20.94 5.18
CA GLU A 5 -4.62 19.83 6.08
C GLU A 5 -5.93 19.20 5.62
N ASP A 6 -6.95 20.00 5.32
CA ASP A 6 -8.24 19.54 4.78
C ASP A 6 -8.05 18.73 3.49
N ARG A 7 -7.17 19.21 2.59
CA ARG A 7 -6.86 18.51 1.34
C ARG A 7 -6.12 17.21 1.57
N LEU A 8 -5.20 17.15 2.52
CA LEU A 8 -4.50 15.91 2.89
C LEU A 8 -5.49 14.90 3.48
N THR A 9 -6.40 15.32 4.37
CA THR A 9 -7.45 14.45 4.90
C THR A 9 -8.37 13.92 3.81
N GLU A 10 -8.77 14.74 2.84
CA GLU A 10 -9.56 14.28 1.69
C GLU A 10 -8.81 13.22 0.87
N LEU A 11 -7.52 13.45 0.58
CA LEU A 11 -6.69 12.50 -0.15
C LEU A 11 -6.51 11.18 0.61
N GLU A 12 -6.30 11.25 1.92
CA GLU A 12 -6.22 10.07 2.78
C GLU A 12 -7.52 9.26 2.77
N GLY A 13 -8.68 9.93 2.88
CA GLY A 13 -9.98 9.27 2.79
C GLY A 13 -10.21 8.57 1.45
N ARG A 14 -9.76 9.17 0.35
CA ARG A 14 -9.81 8.58 -1.00
C ARG A 14 -8.88 7.36 -1.11
N LEU A 15 -7.66 7.45 -0.61
CA LEU A 15 -6.73 6.32 -0.59
C LEU A 15 -7.27 5.15 0.24
N ILE A 16 -7.78 5.41 1.45
CA ILE A 16 -8.42 4.39 2.30
C ILE A 16 -9.57 3.70 1.54
N SER A 17 -10.40 4.46 0.84
CA SER A 17 -11.52 3.93 0.06
C SER A 17 -11.04 3.00 -1.06
N HIS A 18 -10.00 3.40 -1.78
CA HIS A 18 -9.39 2.56 -2.82
C HIS A 18 -8.75 1.29 -2.26
N ARG A 19 -7.99 1.36 -1.14
CA ARG A 19 -7.42 0.17 -0.47
C ARG A 19 -8.50 -0.83 -0.10
N ARG A 20 -9.59 -0.36 0.49
CA ARG A 20 -10.72 -1.21 0.91
C ARG A 20 -11.40 -1.89 -0.26
N LEU A 21 -11.57 -1.17 -1.38
CA LEU A 21 -12.14 -1.70 -2.62
C LEU A 21 -11.21 -2.75 -3.24
N LEU A 22 -9.91 -2.44 -3.38
CA LEU A 22 -8.91 -3.38 -3.90
C LEU A 22 -8.84 -4.65 -3.07
N ALA A 23 -8.80 -4.52 -1.74
CA ALA A 23 -8.82 -5.66 -0.85
C ALA A 23 -10.09 -6.50 -1.03
N HIS A 24 -11.27 -5.85 -1.19
CA HIS A 24 -12.54 -6.55 -1.43
C HIS A 24 -12.51 -7.35 -2.74
N LEU A 25 -12.05 -6.72 -3.84
CA LEU A 25 -11.92 -7.37 -5.14
C LEU A 25 -10.97 -8.57 -5.06
N LEU A 26 -9.78 -8.38 -4.47
CA LEU A 26 -8.79 -9.45 -4.33
C LEU A 26 -9.31 -10.63 -3.50
N THR A 27 -10.04 -10.36 -2.40
CA THR A 27 -10.63 -11.44 -1.59
C THR A 27 -11.70 -12.24 -2.34
N GLY A 28 -12.41 -11.62 -3.28
CA GLY A 28 -13.43 -12.28 -4.09
C GLY A 28 -12.89 -13.10 -5.27
N MET A 29 -11.58 -13.02 -5.56
CA MET A 29 -10.97 -13.77 -6.65
C MET A 29 -10.78 -15.25 -6.31
N ASP A 30 -10.61 -16.06 -7.36
CA ASP A 30 -10.08 -17.42 -7.24
C ASP A 30 -8.75 -17.44 -6.45
N PRO A 31 -8.51 -18.41 -5.55
CA PRO A 31 -7.32 -18.45 -4.72
C PRO A 31 -5.98 -18.42 -5.49
N ALA A 32 -5.88 -19.08 -6.65
CA ALA A 32 -4.65 -19.09 -7.44
C ALA A 32 -4.39 -17.72 -8.10
N VAL A 33 -5.44 -17.07 -8.59
CA VAL A 33 -5.36 -15.71 -9.14
C VAL A 33 -4.98 -14.71 -8.06
N ARG A 34 -5.62 -14.80 -6.89
CA ARG A 34 -5.31 -13.98 -5.71
C ARG A 34 -3.86 -14.15 -5.27
N ALA A 35 -3.35 -15.39 -5.21
CA ALA A 35 -1.96 -15.66 -4.87
C ALA A 35 -0.97 -15.02 -5.87
N GLY A 36 -1.28 -15.06 -7.17
CA GLY A 36 -0.48 -14.37 -8.19
C GLY A 36 -0.41 -12.86 -7.99
N HIS A 37 -1.53 -12.22 -7.63
CA HIS A 37 -1.59 -10.79 -7.37
C HIS A 37 -0.85 -10.42 -6.08
N LEU A 38 -1.01 -11.20 -5.01
CA LEU A 38 -0.31 -10.97 -3.75
C LEU A 38 1.21 -11.11 -3.90
N ARG A 39 1.68 -12.04 -4.74
CA ARG A 39 3.11 -12.14 -5.07
C ARG A 39 3.61 -10.89 -5.79
N TRP A 40 2.87 -10.42 -6.80
CA TRP A 40 3.22 -9.20 -7.54
C TRP A 40 3.24 -7.95 -6.65
N ILE A 41 2.32 -7.86 -5.67
CA ILE A 41 2.30 -6.82 -4.63
C ILE A 41 3.55 -6.92 -3.76
N SER A 42 3.87 -8.12 -3.27
CA SER A 42 5.03 -8.34 -2.39
C SER A 42 6.37 -7.94 -3.01
N GLU A 43 6.53 -8.16 -4.32
CA GLU A 43 7.71 -7.71 -5.08
C GLU A 43 7.89 -6.18 -5.07
N ARG A 44 6.81 -5.42 -4.80
CA ARG A 44 6.78 -3.94 -4.80
C ARG A 44 6.72 -3.33 -3.40
N GLU A 45 6.67 -4.16 -2.35
CA GLU A 45 6.80 -3.70 -0.96
C GLU A 45 8.24 -3.32 -0.60
N ILE A 46 9.20 -3.72 -1.46
CA ILE A 46 10.64 -3.49 -1.30
C ILE A 46 11.04 -2.31 -2.19
N VAL A 47 11.51 -1.23 -1.58
CA VAL A 47 12.27 -0.21 -2.30
C VAL A 47 13.66 -0.78 -2.53
N HIS A 48 14.08 -0.91 -3.78
CA HIS A 48 15.48 -1.25 -4.10
C HIS A 48 16.35 -0.02 -3.83
N ASP A 49 16.62 0.24 -2.56
CA ASP A 49 17.64 1.21 -2.18
C ASP A 49 19.02 0.59 -2.45
N GLY A 50 19.86 1.34 -3.16
CA GLY A 50 21.29 1.11 -3.16
C GLY A 50 21.92 2.05 -2.14
N GLN A 51 22.10 1.57 -0.91
CA GLN A 51 22.78 2.26 0.20
C GLN A 51 22.00 3.43 0.82
N GLU A 52 21.02 3.15 1.69
CA GLU A 52 20.48 4.11 2.67
C GLU A 52 21.53 4.44 3.76
N ASP A 53 22.07 5.66 3.68
CA ASP A 53 22.99 6.25 4.67
C ASP A 53 22.22 6.61 5.97
N PRO A 54 22.64 6.14 7.17
CA PRO A 54 21.91 6.40 8.41
C PRO A 54 21.98 7.89 8.78
N GLY A 55 20.94 8.65 8.39
CA GLY A 55 20.79 10.07 8.69
C GLY A 55 20.30 10.93 7.52
N ALA A 56 20.16 10.36 6.31
CA ALA A 56 19.58 11.08 5.19
C ALA A 56 18.07 11.26 5.38
N VAL A 57 17.60 12.51 5.40
CA VAL A 57 16.18 12.81 5.25
C VAL A 57 15.79 12.43 3.82
N PRO A 58 14.76 11.57 3.61
CA PRO A 58 14.36 11.18 2.26
C PRO A 58 14.12 12.42 1.42
N THR A 59 14.90 12.57 0.35
CA THR A 59 14.67 13.66 -0.58
C THR A 59 13.30 13.45 -1.25
N GLY A 60 12.66 14.51 -1.77
CA GLY A 60 11.32 14.38 -2.38
C GLY A 60 11.22 13.32 -3.49
N THR A 61 12.36 12.93 -4.08
CA THR A 61 12.54 11.84 -5.03
C THR A 61 12.45 10.43 -4.43
N GLU A 62 12.84 10.23 -3.17
CA GLU A 62 12.78 8.95 -2.45
C GLU A 62 11.46 8.77 -1.69
N ALA A 63 10.83 9.88 -1.28
CA ALA A 63 9.54 9.88 -0.58
C ALA A 63 8.41 9.23 -1.39
N LEU A 64 8.39 9.41 -2.72
CA LEU A 64 7.34 8.85 -3.58
C LEU A 64 7.45 7.32 -3.73
N PRO A 65 8.62 6.73 -4.08
CA PRO A 65 8.80 5.28 -4.09
C PRO A 65 8.49 4.61 -2.75
N LEU A 66 8.93 5.22 -1.63
CA LEU A 66 8.62 4.72 -0.28
C LEU A 66 7.11 4.74 0.00
N SER A 67 6.44 5.86 -0.32
CA SER A 67 4.97 5.96 -0.16
C SER A 67 4.21 4.92 -0.99
N ILE A 68 4.71 4.58 -2.18
CA ILE A 68 4.12 3.53 -3.02
C ILE A 68 4.33 2.15 -2.39
N ALA A 69 5.53 1.86 -1.88
CA ALA A 69 5.82 0.60 -1.21
C ALA A 69 4.96 0.42 0.06
N ASP A 70 4.79 1.48 0.85
CA ASP A 70 3.93 1.50 2.03
C ASP A 70 2.47 1.21 1.66
N GLU A 71 1.97 1.82 0.59
CA GLU A 71 0.61 1.57 0.08
C GLU A 71 0.40 0.10 -0.30
N PHE A 72 1.39 -0.55 -0.92
CA PHE A 72 1.32 -1.96 -1.25
C PHE A 72 1.29 -2.86 0.00
N ARG A 73 2.05 -2.54 1.05
CA ARG A 73 2.02 -3.27 2.32
C ARG A 73 0.64 -3.18 2.99
N GLU A 74 0.03 -2.00 2.99
CA GLU A 74 -1.32 -1.79 3.54
C GLU A 74 -2.39 -2.61 2.80
N ILE A 75 -2.33 -2.66 1.48
CA ILE A 75 -3.24 -3.49 0.67
C ILE A 75 -3.05 -4.97 1.01
N ALA A 76 -1.80 -5.46 1.07
CA ALA A 76 -1.52 -6.85 1.39
C ALA A 76 -2.00 -7.24 2.80
N ALA A 77 -1.80 -6.36 3.79
CA ALA A 77 -2.27 -6.56 5.16
C ALA A 77 -3.80 -6.69 5.23
N LEU A 78 -4.53 -5.80 4.55
CA LEU A 78 -5.99 -5.83 4.50
C LEU A 78 -6.54 -7.10 3.84
N VAL A 79 -5.90 -7.59 2.77
CA VAL A 79 -6.31 -8.84 2.11
C VAL A 79 -6.08 -10.05 3.03
N ARG A 80 -4.96 -10.09 3.75
CA ARG A 80 -4.64 -11.17 4.70
C ARG A 80 -5.66 -11.21 5.84
N LEU A 81 -5.95 -10.05 6.45
CA LEU A 81 -6.93 -9.92 7.53
C LEU A 81 -8.33 -10.42 7.11
N ARG A 82 -8.79 -10.04 5.92
CA ARG A 82 -10.11 -10.47 5.42
C ARG A 82 -10.16 -11.94 5.01
N SER A 83 -9.01 -12.51 4.63
CA SER A 83 -8.92 -13.93 4.30
C SER A 83 -8.95 -14.81 5.54
N SER A 84 -8.48 -14.32 6.69
CA SER A 84 -8.61 -15.01 7.98
C SER A 84 -10.03 -14.95 8.56
N ASP A 85 -10.79 -13.90 8.28
CA ASP A 85 -12.20 -13.77 8.73
C ASP A 85 -13.17 -14.65 7.93
N ASN A 86 -12.79 -15.09 6.73
CA ASN A 86 -13.60 -15.95 5.85
C ASN A 86 -13.21 -17.45 5.93
N GLY A 87 -12.34 -17.83 6.87
CA GLY A 87 -11.85 -19.19 7.09
C GLY A 87 -12.59 -19.95 8.18
#